data_AF-A0A2I2KJW0-F1
#
_entry.id   AF-A0A2I2KJW0-F1
#
_cell.length_a   1.000
_cell.length_b   1.000
_cell.length_c   1.000
_cell.angle_alpha   90.00
_cell.angle_beta   90.00
_cell.angle_gamma   90.00
#
_symmetry.space_group_name_H-M   'P 1'
#
loop_
_entity.id
_entity.type
_entity.pdbx_description
1 polymer ?
#
loop_
_entity_poly.entity_id
_entity_poly.type
_entity_poly.pdbx_seq_one_letter_code
_entity_poly.pdbx_strand_id
1 'polypeptide(L)' 'MSAAERTRHVLTFCGKCSCGCPELFVDHEAPAERRIVLTDDFGQRVQMSVEQLQVIVEEARSGRITDLVDAELAMGAH' A
#
# COMPACT_ATOMS: atom_id res chain seq x y z
N MET A 1 -20.28 14.68 1.14
CA MET A 1 -19.06 14.66 0.29
C MET A 1 -18.49 13.25 0.31
N SER A 2 -18.29 12.66 -0.85
CA SER A 2 -17.81 11.28 -0.98
C SER A 2 -16.38 11.18 -0.41
N ALA A 3 -16.03 10.05 0.20
CA ALA A 3 -14.66 9.82 0.66
C ALA A 3 -13.62 9.95 -0.47
N ALA A 4 -14.03 9.76 -1.72
CA ALA A 4 -13.18 9.89 -2.91
C ALA A 4 -12.76 11.34 -3.23
N GLU A 5 -13.47 12.36 -2.73
CA GLU A 5 -13.17 13.78 -3.02
C GLU A 5 -12.14 14.41 -2.04
N ARG A 6 -11.80 13.71 -0.95
CA ARG A 6 -10.86 14.19 0.10
C ARG A 6 -9.46 13.61 0.00
N THR A 7 -9.32 12.55 -0.78
CA THR A 7 -8.07 11.81 -0.95
C THR A 7 -7.33 12.33 -2.17
N ARG A 8 -6.09 12.77 -1.98
CA ARG A 8 -5.21 13.14 -3.10
C ARG A 8 -4.45 11.91 -3.56
N HIS A 9 -4.63 11.55 -4.83
CA HIS A 9 -3.84 10.48 -5.48
C HIS A 9 -2.35 10.86 -5.51
N VAL A 10 -1.50 9.89 -5.23
CA VAL A 10 -0.03 10.04 -5.23
C VAL A 10 0.58 9.24 -6.36
N LEU A 11 0.31 7.93 -6.41
CA LEU A 11 0.91 7.03 -7.38
C LEU A 11 0.09 5.74 -7.54
N THR A 12 0.26 5.10 -8.69
CA THR A 12 -0.36 3.81 -9.03
C THR A 12 0.75 2.76 -9.18
N PHE A 13 0.58 1.60 -8.53
CA PHE A 13 1.53 0.49 -8.54
C PHE A 13 1.22 -0.52 -9.65
N CYS A 14 1.30 -0.09 -10.91
CA CYS A 14 1.12 -1.01 -12.05
C CYS A 14 2.44 -1.66 -12.47
N GLY A 15 2.37 -2.97 -12.75
CA GLY A 15 3.40 -3.69 -13.51
C GLY A 15 3.18 -3.53 -15.02
N LYS A 16 3.18 -4.65 -15.75
CA LYS A 16 3.03 -4.66 -17.21
C LYS A 16 1.59 -4.50 -17.71
N CYS A 17 0.58 -4.66 -16.85
CA CYS A 17 -0.84 -4.41 -17.18
C CYS A 17 -1.35 -3.17 -16.44
N SER A 18 -2.31 -2.47 -17.04
CA SER A 18 -3.08 -1.37 -16.42
C SER A 18 -4.47 -1.81 -15.92
N CYS A 19 -4.67 -3.12 -15.75
CA CYS A 19 -5.95 -3.71 -15.37
C CYS A 19 -6.01 -3.92 -13.84
N GLY A 20 -6.55 -2.94 -13.11
CA GLY A 20 -6.72 -3.02 -11.65
C GLY A 20 -5.39 -3.00 -10.92
N CYS A 21 -4.86 -1.82 -10.61
CA CYS A 21 -3.59 -1.69 -9.92
C CYS A 21 -3.82 -1.15 -8.51
N PRO A 22 -2.95 -1.53 -7.55
CA PRO A 22 -2.95 -0.86 -6.27
C PRO A 22 -2.66 0.64 -6.42
N GLU A 23 -3.24 1.46 -5.57
CA GLU A 23 -3.11 2.93 -5.61
C GLU A 23 -2.84 3.51 -4.22
N LEU A 24 -2.00 4.56 -4.19
CA LEU A 24 -1.67 5.28 -2.97
C LEU A 24 -2.32 6.66 -2.98
N PHE A 25 -2.96 7.02 -1.87
CA PHE A 25 -3.54 8.33 -1.65
C PHE A 25 -3.16 8.90 -0.28
N VAL A 26 -3.25 10.24 -0.17
CA VAL A 26 -3.22 10.96 1.12
C VAL A 26 -4.61 11.53 1.41
N ASP A 27 -5.17 11.17 2.57
CA ASP A 27 -6.41 11.75 3.10
C ASP A 27 -6.07 12.91 4.05
N HIS A 28 -6.23 14.14 3.57
CA HIS A 28 -5.84 15.34 4.33
C HIS A 28 -6.74 15.62 5.54
N GLU A 29 -7.94 15.04 5.58
CA GLU A 29 -8.90 15.24 6.67
C GLU A 29 -8.90 14.07 7.68
N ALA A 30 -8.22 12.98 7.36
CA ALA A 30 -8.07 11.87 8.30
C ALA A 30 -7.17 12.23 9.49
N PRO A 31 -7.40 11.61 10.66
CA PRO A 31 -6.45 11.61 11.78
C PRO A 31 -5.05 11.18 11.32
N ALA A 32 -4.01 11.61 12.04
CA ALA A 32 -2.63 11.36 11.65
C ALA A 32 -2.32 9.86 11.49
N GLU A 33 -2.99 9.03 12.27
CA GLU A 33 -2.84 7.57 12.32
C GLU A 33 -3.50 6.85 11.13
N ARG A 34 -4.26 7.57 10.29
CA ARG A 34 -5.03 7.00 9.16
C ARG A 34 -4.90 7.80 7.85
N ARG A 35 -3.87 8.64 7.76
CA ARG A 35 -3.67 9.64 6.71
C ARG A 35 -3.26 9.05 5.36
N ILE A 36 -2.55 7.93 5.37
CA ILE A 36 -2.15 7.23 4.15
C ILE A 36 -3.20 6.18 3.84
N VAL A 37 -3.60 6.11 2.57
CA VAL A 37 -4.56 5.13 2.06
C VAL A 37 -3.90 4.34 0.94
N LEU A 38 -3.85 3.02 1.09
CA LEU A 38 -3.46 2.09 0.04
C LEU A 38 -4.70 1.27 -0.36
N THR A 39 -5.01 1.23 -1.64
CA THR A 39 -6.05 0.34 -2.18
C THR A 39 -5.43 -0.75 -3.01
N ASP A 40 -6.03 -1.94 -3.02
CA ASP A 40 -5.69 -3.01 -3.95
C ASP A 40 -6.69 -3.07 -5.12
N ASP A 41 -6.46 -4.01 -6.03
CA ASP A 41 -7.26 -4.26 -7.23
C ASP A 41 -8.59 -4.98 -6.94
N PHE A 42 -8.74 -5.55 -5.75
CA PHE A 42 -9.96 -6.18 -5.27
C PHE A 42 -10.88 -5.20 -4.51
N GLY A 43 -10.47 -3.94 -4.38
CA GLY A 43 -11.21 -2.90 -3.66
C GLY A 43 -11.00 -2.91 -2.15
N GLN A 44 -10.02 -3.67 -1.64
CA GLN A 44 -9.59 -3.58 -0.25
C GLN A 44 -8.86 -2.27 -0.02
N ARG A 45 -8.91 -1.81 1.23
CA ARG A 45 -8.34 -0.53 1.65
C ARG A 45 -7.61 -0.69 2.97
N VAL A 46 -6.35 -0.28 3.00
CA VAL A 46 -5.56 -0.14 4.22
C VAL A 46 -5.36 1.35 4.50
N GLN A 47 -5.61 1.75 5.75
CA GLN A 47 -5.27 3.09 6.24
C GLN A 47 -4.16 3.00 7.28
N MET A 48 -3.19 3.89 7.19
CA MET A 48 -2.03 3.90 8.08
C MET A 48 -1.52 5.32 8.30
N SER A 49 -0.63 5.49 9.29
CA SER A 49 0.08 6.75 9.49
C SER A 49 1.19 6.93 8.45
N VAL A 50 1.76 8.15 8.38
CA VAL A 50 2.91 8.42 7.51
C VAL A 50 4.14 7.64 7.98
N GLU A 51 4.31 7.53 9.29
CA GLU A 51 5.42 6.82 9.94
C GLU A 51 5.35 5.31 9.65
N GLN A 52 4.16 4.72 9.67
CA GLN A 52 3.98 3.31 9.29
C GLN A 52 4.35 3.07 7.82
N LEU A 53 3.95 3.96 6.91
CA LEU A 53 4.37 3.87 5.50
C LEU A 53 5.90 3.96 5.38
N GLN A 54 6.56 4.84 6.13
CA GLN A 54 8.02 4.96 6.11
C GLN A 54 8.73 3.68 6.54
N VAL A 55 8.23 3.00 7.57
CA VAL A 55 8.78 1.71 8.01
C VAL A 55 8.63 0.66 6.90
N ILE A 56 7.46 0.56 6.27
CA ILE A 56 7.23 -0.39 5.16
C ILE A 56 8.20 -0.09 4.00
N VAL A 57 8.39 1.18 3.65
CA VAL A 57 9.29 1.60 2.57
C VAL A 57 10.75 1.25 2.90
N GLU A 58 11.18 1.37 4.16
CA GLU A 58 12.54 1.02 4.56
C GLU A 58 12.77 -0.50 4.49
N GLU A 59 11.83 -1.29 5.02
CA GLU A 59 11.88 -2.75 4.94
C GLU A 59 11.85 -3.24 3.48
N ALA A 60 11.04 -2.61 2.61
CA ALA A 60 11.04 -2.87 1.17
C ALA A 60 12.37 -2.48 0.50
N ARG A 61 12.91 -1.30 0.84
CA ARG A 61 14.19 -0.81 0.29
C ARG A 61 15.36 -1.71 0.65
N SER A 62 15.35 -2.27 1.87
CA SER A 62 16.38 -3.21 2.32
C SER A 62 16.31 -4.59 1.64
N GLY A 63 15.21 -4.88 0.92
CA GLY A 63 14.95 -6.19 0.31
C GLY A 63 14.34 -7.21 1.27
N ARG A 64 14.28 -6.91 2.57
CA ARG A 64 13.87 -7.86 3.61
C ARG A 64 12.44 -8.36 3.45
N ILE A 65 11.51 -7.52 3.00
CA ILE A 65 10.12 -7.96 2.74
C ILE A 65 10.11 -9.04 1.66
N THR A 66 10.85 -8.85 0.57
CA THR A 66 10.92 -9.82 -0.53
C THR A 66 11.51 -11.14 -0.07
N ASP A 67 12.66 -11.09 0.62
CA ASP A 67 13.34 -12.30 1.12
C ASP A 67 12.44 -13.14 2.04
N LEU A 68 11.73 -12.48 2.96
CA LEU A 68 10.84 -13.17 3.90
C LEU A 68 9.61 -13.75 3.21
N VAL A 69 8.98 -12.99 2.30
CA VAL A 69 7.81 -13.47 1.55
C VAL A 69 8.19 -14.68 0.68
N ASP A 70 9.32 -14.62 -0.03
CA ASP A 70 9.78 -15.72 -0.88
C ASP A 70 10.08 -16.98 -0.06
N ALA A 71 10.70 -16.82 1.13
CA ALA A 71 10.93 -17.92 2.05
C ALA A 71 9.62 -18.57 2.53
N GLU A 72 8.62 -17.79 2.93
CA GLU A 72 7.32 -18.30 3.36
C GLU A 72 6.57 -19.02 2.22
N LEU A 73 6.59 -18.45 1.01
CA LEU A 73 5.97 -19.08 -0.17
C LEU A 73 6.65 -20.40 -0.54
N ALA A 74 7.99 -20.49 -0.39
CA ALA A 74 8.73 -21.73 -0.62
C ALA A 74 8.40 -22.81 0.42
N MET A 75 8.16 -22.44 1.68
CA MET A 75 7.79 -23.37 2.75
C MET A 75 6.36 -23.91 2.59
N GLY A 76 5.43 -23.11 2.06
CA GLY A 76 4.04 -23.49 1.79
C GLY A 76 3.83 -24.31 0.51
N ALA A 77 4.88 -24.56 -0.29
CA ALA A 77 4.80 -25.28 -1.56
C ALA A 77 4.89 -26.82 -1.43
N HIS A 78 4.59 -27.37 -0.26
CA HIS A 78 4.60 -28.81 0.04
C HIS A 78 3.20 -29.38 0.29
#